data_AF-A0A7S1XTT7-F1
#
_entry.id   AF-A0A7S1XTT7-F1
#
_cell.length_a   1.000
_cell.length_b   1.000
_cell.length_c   1.000
_cell.angle_alpha   90.00
_cell.angle_beta   90.00
_cell.angle_gamma   90.00
#
_symmetry.space_group_name_H-M   'P 1'
#
loop_
_entity.id
_entity.type
_entity.pdbx_description
1 polymer ?
#
loop_
_entity_poly.entity_id
_entity_poly.type
_entity_poly.pdbx_seq_one_letter_code
_entity_poly.pdbx_strand_id
1 'polypeptide(L)'
;IVEFGGELGEEEAPPPPPPPVRYPSWPARSAAMLVYWAEHAYAAAAGGAFTSDVAALAAAHAPLRAFIEGCAPPGGAIRIALPGGGGFRARVEHMGFAAAVTEDRCLTAEPLGGGPAAAADDASAAAG
;
A
#
# COMPACT_ATOMS: atom_id res chain seq x y z
N ILE A 1 11.62 -14.73 67.41
CA ILE A 1 11.31 -15.47 66.16
C ILE A 1 10.05 -14.82 65.62
N VAL A 2 10.14 -14.11 64.50
CA VAL A 2 8.97 -13.45 63.88
C VAL A 2 8.63 -14.28 62.65
N GLU A 3 7.48 -14.95 62.69
CA GLU A 3 6.92 -15.68 61.56
C GLU A 3 6.19 -14.69 60.64
N PHE A 4 6.63 -14.60 59.39
CA PHE A 4 5.92 -13.89 58.33
C PHE A 4 4.91 -14.84 57.70
N GLY A 5 3.63 -14.68 58.07
CA GLY A 5 2.51 -15.24 57.32
C GLY A 5 2.29 -14.42 56.05
N GLY A 6 2.91 -14.82 54.95
CA GLY A 6 2.63 -14.26 53.63
C GLY A 6 1.62 -15.14 52.90
N GLU A 7 0.37 -14.70 52.84
CA GLU A 7 -0.58 -15.21 51.85
C GLU A 7 -0.04 -14.85 50.46
N LEU A 8 0.23 -15.88 49.65
CA LEU A 8 0.58 -15.71 48.25
C LEU A 8 -0.68 -15.23 47.53
N GLY A 9 -0.80 -13.92 47.34
CA GLY A 9 -1.86 -13.32 46.55
C GLY A 9 -1.93 -13.99 45.18
N GLU A 10 -3.13 -14.41 44.80
CA GLU A 10 -3.43 -14.95 43.48
C GLU A 10 -3.04 -13.89 42.43
N GLU A 11 -1.90 -14.11 41.76
CA GLU A 11 -1.47 -13.29 40.63
C GLU A 11 -2.43 -13.56 39.47
N GLU A 12 -3.48 -12.74 39.37
CA GLU A 12 -4.47 -12.83 38.31
C GLU A 12 -3.76 -12.71 36.96
N ALA A 13 -3.79 -13.78 36.16
CA ALA A 13 -3.12 -13.84 34.87
C ALA A 13 -3.60 -12.68 33.98
N PRO A 14 -2.69 -12.01 33.24
CA PRO A 14 -3.08 -10.89 32.39
C PRO A 14 -4.15 -11.35 31.39
N PRO A 15 -5.13 -10.49 31.07
CA PRO A 15 -6.16 -10.85 30.11
C PRO A 15 -5.53 -11.25 28.77
N PRO A 16 -6.13 -12.21 28.05
CA PRO A 16 -5.62 -12.61 26.74
C PRO A 16 -5.60 -11.39 25.79
N PRO A 17 -4.62 -11.31 24.88
CA PRO A 17 -4.57 -10.22 23.93
C PRO A 17 -5.83 -10.20 23.04
N PRO A 18 -6.25 -9.02 22.56
CA PRO A 18 -7.38 -8.93 21.64
C PRO A 18 -7.07 -9.69 20.32
N PRO A 19 -8.11 -10.19 19.63
CA PRO A 19 -7.92 -10.84 18.33
C PRO A 19 -7.38 -9.84 17.29
N PRO A 20 -6.61 -10.32 16.29
CA PRO A 20 -6.08 -9.46 15.24
C PRO A 20 -7.20 -8.86 14.38
N VAL A 21 -7.13 -7.55 14.17
CA VAL A 21 -8.07 -6.83 13.29
C VAL A 21 -7.76 -7.18 11.84
N ARG A 22 -8.76 -7.66 11.10
CA ARG A 22 -8.64 -7.93 9.66
C ARG A 22 -9.07 -6.71 8.86
N TYR A 23 -8.20 -6.24 7.97
CA TYR A 23 -8.49 -5.17 7.03
C TYR A 23 -8.58 -5.75 5.61
N PRO A 24 -9.79 -5.92 5.04
CA PRO A 24 -9.96 -6.56 3.73
C PRO A 24 -9.23 -5.86 2.59
N SER A 25 -9.06 -4.54 2.68
CA SER A 25 -8.33 -3.73 1.70
C SER A 25 -6.81 -3.81 1.83
N TRP A 26 -6.29 -4.48 2.88
CA TRP A 26 -4.86 -4.54 3.16
C TRP A 26 -4.03 -5.06 1.98
N PRO A 27 -4.42 -6.15 1.29
CA PRO A 27 -3.65 -6.65 0.16
C PRO A 27 -3.47 -5.58 -0.95
N ALA A 28 -4.52 -4.86 -1.33
CA ALA A 28 -4.43 -3.80 -2.33
C ALA A 28 -3.56 -2.63 -1.85
N ARG A 29 -3.70 -2.23 -0.58
CA ARG A 29 -2.86 -1.18 0.03
C ARG A 29 -1.38 -1.55 0.05
N SER A 30 -1.05 -2.77 0.45
CA SER A 30 0.33 -3.27 0.44
C SER A 30 0.90 -3.28 -0.98
N ALA A 31 0.11 -3.72 -1.97
CA ALA A 31 0.53 -3.71 -3.36
C ALA A 31 0.79 -2.29 -3.90
N ALA A 32 -0.07 -1.33 -3.59
CA ALA A 32 0.16 0.07 -3.94
C ALA A 32 1.45 0.61 -3.30
N MET A 33 1.71 0.31 -2.03
CA MET A 33 2.95 0.70 -1.36
C MET A 33 4.20 0.05 -1.98
N LEU A 34 4.11 -1.18 -2.50
CA LEU A 34 5.22 -1.79 -3.24
C LEU A 34 5.54 -1.04 -4.53
N VAL A 35 4.51 -0.55 -5.25
CA VAL A 35 4.72 0.31 -6.42
C VAL A 35 5.38 1.62 -6.03
N TYR A 36 4.93 2.25 -4.93
CA TYR A 36 5.56 3.46 -4.41
C TYR A 36 7.07 3.28 -4.15
N TRP A 37 7.46 2.21 -3.46
CA TRP A 37 8.87 1.95 -3.19
C TRP A 37 9.66 1.61 -4.45
N ALA A 38 9.03 0.94 -5.41
CA ALA A 38 9.67 0.64 -6.69
C ALA A 38 9.93 1.90 -7.52
N GLU A 39 8.98 2.83 -7.55
CA GLU A 39 9.14 4.14 -8.22
C GLU A 39 10.29 4.94 -7.63
N HIS A 40 10.38 5.02 -6.29
CA HIS A 40 11.49 5.70 -5.64
C HIS A 40 12.84 5.00 -5.88
N ALA A 41 12.87 3.66 -5.90
CA ALA A 41 14.08 2.91 -6.22
C ALA A 41 14.52 3.15 -7.67
N TYR A 42 13.58 3.16 -8.61
CA TYR A 42 13.83 3.47 -10.01
C TYR A 42 14.33 4.91 -10.18
N ALA A 43 13.64 5.88 -9.58
CA ALA A 43 14.02 7.30 -9.65
C ALA A 43 15.43 7.55 -9.08
N ALA A 44 15.81 6.87 -8.00
CA ALA A 44 17.16 6.97 -7.45
C ALA A 44 18.24 6.51 -8.46
N ALA A 45 17.94 5.52 -9.30
CA ALA A 45 18.85 5.04 -10.35
C ALA A 45 18.76 5.86 -11.65
N ALA A 46 17.58 6.44 -11.95
CA ALA A 46 17.28 7.15 -13.19
C ALA A 46 17.48 8.68 -13.09
N GLY A 47 18.18 9.17 -12.05
CA GLY A 47 18.46 10.61 -11.90
C GLY A 47 17.24 11.45 -11.52
N GLY A 48 16.29 10.87 -10.78
CA GLY A 48 15.07 11.54 -10.29
C GLY A 48 13.84 11.36 -11.17
N ALA A 49 13.90 10.59 -12.26
CA ALA A 49 12.77 10.34 -13.14
C ALA A 49 11.93 9.13 -12.71
N PHE A 50 10.60 9.29 -12.72
CA PHE A 50 9.63 8.20 -12.51
C PHE A 50 9.26 7.50 -13.82
N THR A 51 8.62 6.33 -13.76
CA THR A 51 8.25 5.54 -14.96
C THR A 51 6.90 4.83 -14.84
N SER A 52 6.12 4.83 -15.93
CA SER A 52 4.90 4.03 -16.01
C SER A 52 5.13 2.56 -16.38
N ASP A 53 6.37 2.17 -16.66
CA ASP A 53 6.72 0.80 -17.04
C ASP A 53 6.85 -0.10 -15.81
N VAL A 54 5.81 -0.89 -15.56
CA VAL A 54 5.77 -1.85 -14.44
C VAL A 54 6.89 -2.89 -14.53
N ALA A 55 7.34 -3.28 -15.73
CA ALA A 55 8.44 -4.22 -15.88
C ALA A 55 9.77 -3.61 -15.44
N ALA A 56 10.01 -2.34 -15.78
CA ALA A 56 11.18 -1.60 -15.29
C ALA A 56 11.16 -1.44 -13.76
N LEU A 57 9.99 -1.16 -13.18
CA LEU A 57 9.82 -1.09 -11.72
C LEU A 57 10.07 -2.45 -11.05
N ALA A 58 9.57 -3.54 -11.62
CA ALA A 58 9.81 -4.88 -11.11
C ALA A 58 11.31 -5.27 -11.19
N ALA A 59 12.00 -4.85 -12.25
CA ALA A 59 13.45 -5.04 -12.38
C ALA A 59 14.23 -4.23 -11.33
N ALA A 60 13.76 -3.02 -11.00
CA ALA A 60 14.39 -2.16 -9.99
C ALA A 60 14.07 -2.56 -8.53
N HIS A 61 12.95 -3.26 -8.29
CA HIS A 61 12.47 -3.57 -6.95
C HIS A 61 12.01 -5.02 -6.78
N ALA A 62 12.90 -5.85 -6.20
CA ALA A 62 12.66 -7.29 -6.00
C ALA A 62 11.35 -7.62 -5.23
N PRO A 63 10.94 -6.87 -4.19
CA PRO A 63 9.65 -7.12 -3.53
C PRO A 63 8.44 -6.93 -4.45
N LEU A 64 8.44 -5.92 -5.33
CA LEU A 64 7.37 -5.73 -6.32
C LEU A 64 7.36 -6.87 -7.34
N ARG A 65 8.54 -7.31 -7.82
CA ARG A 65 8.65 -8.47 -8.70
C ARG A 65 8.05 -9.72 -8.08
N ALA A 66 8.41 -10.03 -6.83
CA ALA A 66 7.88 -11.20 -6.13
C ALA A 66 6.35 -11.13 -5.95
N PHE A 67 5.81 -9.94 -5.71
CA PHE A 67 4.35 -9.73 -5.66
C PHE A 67 3.68 -10.05 -7.00
N ILE A 68 4.24 -9.55 -8.12
CA ILE A 68 3.71 -9.79 -9.47
C ILE A 68 3.77 -11.28 -9.83
N GLU A 69 4.89 -11.95 -9.53
CA GLU A 69 5.11 -13.36 -9.90
C GLU A 69 4.35 -14.35 -9.01
N GLY A 70 4.17 -14.05 -7.72
CA GLY A 70 3.65 -15.02 -6.73
C GLY A 70 2.25 -14.73 -6.19
N CYS A 71 1.82 -13.47 -6.18
CA CYS A 71 0.62 -13.05 -5.45
C CYS A 71 -0.44 -12.37 -6.32
N ALA A 72 -0.12 -11.95 -7.55
CA ALA A 72 -1.09 -11.32 -8.42
C ALA A 72 -2.13 -12.37 -8.92
N PRO A 73 -3.41 -12.31 -8.49
CA PRO A 73 -4.44 -13.16 -9.07
C PRO A 73 -4.61 -12.79 -10.55
N PRO A 74 -5.04 -13.74 -11.40
CA PRO A 74 -5.45 -13.42 -12.75
C PRO A 74 -6.61 -12.41 -12.69
N GLY A 75 -6.33 -11.15 -13.04
CA GLY A 75 -7.28 -10.04 -12.95
C GLY A 75 -6.85 -8.86 -12.07
N GLY A 76 -5.72 -8.93 -11.38
CA GLY A 76 -5.12 -7.73 -10.75
C GLY A 76 -4.53 -6.79 -11.81
N ALA A 77 -4.75 -5.48 -11.68
CA ALA A 77 -4.23 -4.47 -12.61
C ALA A 77 -3.42 -3.41 -11.86
N ILE A 78 -2.18 -3.16 -12.31
CA ILE A 78 -1.36 -2.02 -11.89
C ILE A 78 -1.43 -0.99 -13.00
N ARG A 79 -1.86 0.23 -12.67
CA ARG A 79 -1.88 1.38 -13.59
C ARG A 79 -1.09 2.52 -12.98
N ILE A 80 -0.23 3.13 -13.78
CA ILE A 80 0.66 4.22 -13.33
C ILE A 80 0.47 5.39 -14.29
N ALA A 81 0.25 6.57 -13.74
CA ALA A 81 0.17 7.82 -14.47
C ALA A 81 1.31 8.75 -14.02
N LEU A 82 1.97 9.38 -14.98
CA LEU A 82 3.02 10.38 -14.77
C LEU A 82 2.42 11.75 -15.09
N PRO A 83 2.07 12.58 -14.08
CA PRO A 83 1.53 13.91 -14.31
C PRO A 83 2.57 14.80 -15.02
N GLY A 84 2.13 15.70 -15.91
CA GLY A 84 3.03 16.60 -16.64
C GLY A 84 3.83 17.58 -15.75
N GLY A 85 3.48 17.70 -14.46
CA GLY A 85 4.19 18.51 -13.47
C GLY A 85 5.29 17.77 -12.69
N GLY A 86 5.53 16.49 -12.99
CA GLY A 86 6.41 15.61 -12.21
C GLY A 86 5.62 14.64 -11.33
N GLY A 87 6.36 13.73 -10.69
CA GLY A 87 5.79 12.73 -9.79
C GLY A 87 5.15 11.53 -10.47
N PHE A 88 4.41 10.76 -9.66
CA PHE A 88 3.60 9.64 -10.13
C PHE A 88 2.33 9.48 -9.30
N ARG A 89 1.32 8.85 -9.93
CA ARG A 89 0.14 8.31 -9.28
C ARG A 89 -0.04 6.88 -9.74
N ALA A 90 -0.06 5.93 -8.81
CA ALA A 90 -0.30 4.52 -9.09
C ALA A 90 -1.66 4.10 -8.54
N ARG A 91 -2.37 3.25 -9.29
CA ARG A 91 -3.60 2.56 -8.87
C ARG A 91 -3.42 1.07 -9.06
N VAL A 92 -3.63 0.31 -7.99
CA VAL A 92 -3.48 -1.15 -7.96
C VAL A 92 -4.81 -1.79 -7.58
N GLU A 93 -5.28 -2.70 -8.45
CA GLU A 93 -6.46 -3.51 -8.24
C GLU A 93 -6.06 -4.90 -7.75
N HIS A 94 -6.55 -5.31 -6.59
CA HIS A 94 -6.22 -6.60 -6.00
C HIS A 94 -7.30 -7.07 -5.02
N MET A 95 -7.74 -8.34 -5.15
CA MET A 95 -8.72 -8.98 -4.26
C MET A 95 -10.03 -8.19 -4.07
N GLY A 96 -10.56 -7.59 -5.13
CA GLY A 96 -11.82 -6.83 -5.07
C GLY A 96 -11.68 -5.41 -4.52
N PHE A 97 -10.46 -4.90 -4.34
CA PHE A 97 -10.19 -3.51 -3.94
C PHE A 97 -9.29 -2.82 -4.95
N ALA A 98 -9.50 -1.51 -5.13
CA ALA A 98 -8.52 -0.61 -5.73
C ALA A 98 -7.84 0.20 -4.63
N ALA A 99 -6.52 0.29 -4.67
CA ALA A 99 -5.75 1.20 -3.85
C ALA A 99 -4.99 2.17 -4.73
N ALA A 100 -4.97 3.45 -4.37
CA ALA A 100 -4.19 4.47 -5.06
C ALA A 100 -3.11 5.04 -4.15
N VAL A 101 -1.93 5.30 -4.69
CA VAL A 101 -0.82 5.95 -4.01
C VAL A 101 -0.22 7.04 -4.89
N THR A 102 0.16 8.16 -4.27
CA THR A 102 0.87 9.27 -4.94
C THR A 102 2.33 9.33 -4.47
N GLU A 103 3.13 10.17 -5.13
CA GLU A 103 4.52 10.45 -4.72
C GLU A 103 4.66 10.94 -3.27
N ASP A 104 3.65 11.63 -2.73
CA ASP A 104 3.63 12.10 -1.34
C ASP A 104 3.23 11.01 -0.33
N ARG A 105 3.13 9.75 -0.78
CA ARG A 105 2.67 8.61 0.02
C ARG A 105 1.22 8.75 0.50
N CYS A 106 0.38 9.52 -0.20
CA CYS A 106 -1.05 9.56 0.06
C CYS A 106 -1.70 8.26 -0.42
N LEU A 107 -2.11 7.38 0.51
CA LEU A 107 -2.67 6.06 0.24
C LEU A 107 -4.18 6.03 0.48
N THR A 108 -4.96 5.70 -0.55
CA THR A 108 -6.40 5.47 -0.45
C THR A 108 -6.75 4.05 -0.89
N ALA A 109 -7.91 3.54 -0.45
CA ALA A 109 -8.41 2.25 -0.93
C ALA A 109 -9.95 2.21 -0.94
N GLU A 110 -10.52 1.59 -1.95
CA GLU A 110 -11.96 1.49 -2.21
C GLU A 110 -12.33 0.09 -2.74
N PRO A 111 -13.56 -0.42 -2.49
CA PRO A 111 -14.03 -1.65 -3.11
C PRO A 111 -14.26 -1.50 -4.62
N LEU A 112 -13.91 -2.52 -5.40
CA LEU A 112 -14.23 -2.62 -6.82
C LEU A 112 -15.71 -3.04 -6.99
N GLY A 113 -16.62 -2.06 -7.11
CA GLY A 113 -18.03 -2.33 -7.41
C GLY A 113 -19.09 -1.57 -6.60
N GLY A 114 -18.71 -0.63 -5.74
CA GLY A 114 -19.64 0.31 -5.10
C GLY A 114 -19.45 1.72 -5.67
N GLY A 115 -20.34 2.21 -6.54
CA GLY A 115 -20.25 3.57 -7.08
C GLY A 115 -20.71 4.66 -6.09
N PRO A 116 -20.64 5.97 -6.45
CA PRO A 116 -19.77 6.62 -7.42
C PRO A 116 -18.54 7.28 -6.76
N ALA A 117 -17.54 7.50 -7.62
CA ALA A 117 -16.27 8.18 -7.42
C ALA A 117 -16.35 9.50 -6.65
N ALA A 118 -15.47 9.67 -5.66
CA ALA A 118 -14.96 10.99 -5.30
C ALA A 118 -13.69 11.23 -6.13
N ALA A 119 -13.84 12.06 -7.15
CA ALA A 119 -12.75 12.67 -7.89
C ALA A 119 -11.71 13.26 -6.92
N ALA A 120 -10.43 12.97 -7.19
CA ALA A 120 -9.35 13.87 -6.83
C ALA A 120 -8.73 14.32 -8.16
N ASP A 121 -9.38 15.37 -8.69
CA ASP A 121 -9.03 16.29 -9.77
C ASP A 121 -7.77 15.96 -10.57
N ASP A 122 -8.04 15.56 -11.81
CA ASP A 122 -7.26 16.01 -12.95
C ASP A 122 -7.74 17.44 -13.26
N ALA A 123 -6.99 18.43 -12.80
CA ALA A 123 -7.14 19.81 -13.25
C ALA A 123 -5.77 20.29 -13.76
N SER A 124 -5.44 19.89 -14.99
CA SER A 124 -4.44 20.59 -15.79
C SER A 124 -5.03 20.97 -17.15
N ALA A 125 -4.94 22.28 -17.43
CA ALA A 125 -5.05 22.95 -18.72
C ALA A 125 -6.45 23.17 -19.33
N ALA A 126 -6.94 24.41 -19.28
CA ALA A 126 -7.05 25.27 -20.46
C ALA A 126 -7.69 26.64 -20.13
N ALA A 127 -6.88 27.70 -20.10
CA ALA A 127 -7.28 29.02 -20.61
C ALA A 127 -5.99 29.82 -20.83
N GLY A 128 -5.72 30.13 -22.10
CA GLY A 128 -4.73 31.12 -22.50
C GLY A 128 -5.26 32.55 -22.39
#